data_AF-A0A7K1GZG0-F1
#
_entry.id   AF-A0A7K1GZG0-F1
#
_cell.length_a   1.000
_cell.length_b   1.000
_cell.length_c   1.000
_cell.angle_alpha   90.00
_cell.angle_beta   90.00
_cell.angle_gamma   90.00
#
_symmetry.space_group_name_H-M   'P 1'
#
loop_
_entity.id
_entity.type
_entity.pdbx_description
1 polymer ?
#
loop_
_entity_poly.entity_id
_entity_poly.type
_entity_poly.pdbx_seq_one_letter_code
_entity_poly.pdbx_strand_id
1 'polypeptide(L)'
;MLRKTVLADLRKALPERDVPAVEECATRLYESLPYQDDLARNTVMVAYGGGKDSAYALAFVRAVHLALAERYGDTFQLRVVTMRHGGMPYQVMLNIDRTYQALHLYEDPRVDLFLVEGEQVRPFERDRPMPHRLIEFNRTDMLMSGHRSYGDGRATFCNACNLNVANSFGIAARHDGGVDLIITGDSPQEQRDYALWIRKLSREAGLKPADARMGFKGTLETLNGLAIAYFREIHGPDDVERIQERGVTSDVPATLRFFSIYDYTSYASGAHWRLLSDFLNFVFDEVAFNFTESDCANPLLMAHLRGLRTERVYQRTYREGVGQYVDFALELMRRKNFPEHLVEEMRLRYDTEEGIDRTRRMATEYAETAFGLTTTQLVCMVYSPFAGGAAHLREFLAAEHPDLLMDEDAIRALLAGSDNRALAPRLERMSGLSVNDLRVLYDGALWSPRTDISDQARVLQRVMVTDPHQKVITVKRNSAGDEMVDRVAGR
;
A
#
# COMPACT_ATOMS: atom_id res chain seq x y z
N MET A 1 16.11 35.56 2.62
CA MET A 1 16.79 35.43 1.31
C MET A 1 16.54 34.05 0.71
N LEU A 2 16.85 32.96 1.42
CA LEU A 2 16.62 31.57 0.98
C LEU A 2 15.20 31.31 0.45
N ARG A 3 14.15 31.57 1.25
CA ARG A 3 12.73 31.35 0.83
C ARG A 3 12.34 32.01 -0.49
N LYS A 4 12.84 33.23 -0.77
CA LYS A 4 12.54 33.94 -2.03
C LYS A 4 13.23 33.28 -3.22
N THR A 5 14.48 32.83 -3.05
CA THR A 5 15.22 32.10 -4.07
C THR A 5 14.51 30.78 -4.41
N VAL A 6 14.14 30.00 -3.38
CA VAL A 6 13.45 28.71 -3.57
C VAL A 6 12.11 28.88 -4.28
N LEU A 7 11.32 29.89 -3.90
CA LEU A 7 10.05 30.17 -4.59
C LEU A 7 10.28 30.59 -6.04
N ALA A 8 11.29 31.41 -6.32
CA ALA A 8 11.61 31.81 -7.69
C ALA A 8 12.06 30.62 -8.55
N ASP A 9 12.82 29.69 -8.00
CA ASP A 9 13.26 28.49 -8.72
C ASP A 9 12.11 27.49 -8.92
N LEU A 10 11.24 27.32 -7.92
CA LEU A 10 10.00 26.55 -8.05
C LEU A 10 9.08 27.11 -9.14
N ARG A 11 8.87 28.43 -9.19
CA ARG A 11 8.06 29.07 -10.24
C ARG A 11 8.64 28.84 -11.65
N LYS A 12 9.94 28.63 -11.81
CA LYS A 12 10.57 28.28 -13.10
C LYS A 12 10.44 26.79 -13.45
N ALA A 13 10.40 25.93 -12.44
CA ALA A 13 10.36 24.48 -12.59
C ALA A 13 8.93 23.93 -12.75
N LEU A 14 7.95 24.59 -12.12
CA LEU A 14 6.54 24.25 -12.26
C LEU A 14 6.06 24.48 -13.71
N PRO A 15 5.07 23.70 -14.19
CA PRO A 15 4.38 24.00 -15.44
C PRO A 15 3.87 25.44 -15.48
N GLU A 16 3.92 26.10 -16.63
CA GLU A 16 3.56 27.53 -16.76
C GLU A 16 2.16 27.85 -16.22
N ARG A 17 1.21 26.93 -16.39
CA ARG A 17 -0.17 27.05 -15.90
C ARG A 17 -0.30 26.89 -14.38
N ASP A 18 0.67 26.23 -13.73
CA ASP A 18 0.62 25.94 -12.30
C ASP A 18 1.12 27.15 -11.48
N VAL A 19 1.95 28.02 -12.07
CA VAL A 19 2.43 29.25 -11.42
C VAL A 19 1.30 30.18 -10.97
N PRO A 20 0.32 30.57 -11.84
CA PRO A 20 -0.84 31.33 -11.37
C PRO A 20 -1.74 30.52 -10.43
N ALA A 21 -1.81 29.19 -10.58
CA ALA A 21 -2.58 28.33 -9.70
C ALA A 21 -2.03 28.29 -8.27
N VAL A 22 -0.70 28.39 -8.08
CA VAL A 22 -0.08 28.56 -6.76
C VAL A 22 -0.59 29.83 -6.08
N GLU A 23 -0.69 30.94 -6.82
CA GLU A 23 -1.16 32.20 -6.27
C GLU A 23 -2.65 32.15 -5.88
N GLU A 24 -3.49 31.52 -6.71
CA GLU A 24 -4.90 31.31 -6.40
C GLU A 24 -5.08 30.39 -5.19
N CYS A 25 -4.37 29.27 -5.18
CA CYS A 25 -4.38 28.30 -4.09
C CYS A 25 -3.91 28.94 -2.77
N ALA A 26 -2.89 29.79 -2.79
CA ALA A 26 -2.42 30.50 -1.60
C ALA A 26 -3.51 31.39 -1.00
N THR A 27 -4.26 32.12 -1.83
CA THR A 27 -5.39 32.95 -1.37
C THR A 27 -6.47 32.09 -0.72
N ARG A 28 -6.87 30.99 -1.36
CA ARG A 28 -7.95 30.13 -0.89
C ARG A 28 -7.56 29.31 0.35
N LEU A 29 -6.28 28.91 0.42
CA LEU A 29 -5.74 28.26 1.60
C LEU A 29 -5.71 29.23 2.79
N TYR A 30 -5.25 30.47 2.59
CA TYR A 30 -5.28 31.52 3.63
C TYR A 30 -6.70 31.69 4.21
N GLU A 31 -7.71 31.81 3.36
CA GLU A 31 -9.12 31.92 3.77
C GLU A 31 -9.63 30.68 4.54
N SER A 32 -9.00 29.52 4.35
CA SER A 32 -9.38 28.26 4.98
C SER A 32 -8.66 27.99 6.31
N LEU A 33 -7.55 28.70 6.58
CA LEU A 33 -6.79 28.55 7.82
C LEU A 33 -7.57 29.08 9.02
N PRO A 34 -7.56 28.38 10.17
CA PRO A 34 -8.26 28.83 11.37
C PRO A 34 -7.65 30.08 12.02
N TYR A 35 -6.33 30.30 11.88
CA TYR A 35 -5.64 31.46 12.47
C TYR A 35 -5.03 32.35 11.38
N GLN A 36 -5.85 33.18 10.73
CA GLN A 36 -5.44 34.04 9.61
C GLN A 36 -4.56 35.22 10.02
N ASP A 37 -4.77 35.75 11.22
CA ASP A 37 -4.01 36.88 11.77
C ASP A 37 -2.67 36.44 12.41
N ASP A 38 -2.50 35.14 12.62
CA ASP A 38 -1.29 34.53 13.19
C ASP A 38 -0.98 33.24 12.44
N LEU A 39 -0.46 33.39 11.21
CA LEU A 39 -0.20 32.26 10.31
C LEU A 39 0.68 31.18 10.95
N ALA A 40 1.67 31.61 11.74
CA ALA A 40 2.61 30.77 12.46
C ALA A 40 1.96 29.75 13.40
N ARG A 41 0.75 30.04 13.89
CA ARG A 41 0.02 29.17 14.79
C ARG A 41 -0.61 27.97 14.09
N ASN A 42 -0.85 28.05 12.79
CA ASN A 42 -1.45 26.96 12.04
C ASN A 42 -0.42 25.85 11.78
N THR A 43 -0.81 24.60 11.99
CA THR A 43 -0.06 23.43 11.53
C THR A 43 -0.79 22.75 10.37
N VAL A 44 -0.15 22.69 9.21
CA VAL A 44 -0.72 22.12 7.99
C VAL A 44 0.06 20.88 7.59
N MET A 45 -0.64 19.75 7.47
CA MET A 45 -0.05 18.47 7.16
C MET A 45 -0.17 18.11 5.68
N VAL A 46 0.89 17.54 5.11
CA VAL A 46 0.90 16.92 3.79
C VAL A 46 1.46 15.50 3.92
N ALA A 47 0.73 14.52 3.42
CA ALA A 47 1.24 13.16 3.29
C ALA A 47 2.14 13.07 2.05
N TYR A 48 3.37 12.60 2.22
CA TYR A 48 4.34 12.42 1.14
C TYR A 48 4.90 11.00 1.14
N GLY A 49 4.48 10.23 0.14
CA GLY A 49 4.80 8.81 -0.02
C GLY A 49 6.11 8.47 -0.73
N GLY A 50 6.79 9.48 -1.29
CA GLY A 50 7.96 9.28 -2.15
C GLY A 50 7.65 8.85 -3.59
N GLY A 51 6.36 8.77 -3.97
CA GLY A 51 5.94 8.55 -5.36
C GLY A 51 5.82 9.86 -6.16
N LYS A 52 5.78 9.76 -7.49
CA LYS A 52 5.80 10.92 -8.40
C LYS A 52 4.70 11.96 -8.10
N ASP A 53 3.47 11.51 -7.89
CA ASP A 53 2.33 12.42 -7.71
C ASP A 53 2.39 13.10 -6.35
N SER A 54 2.81 12.36 -5.31
CA SER A 54 3.04 12.92 -3.98
C SER A 54 4.25 13.88 -3.95
N ALA A 55 5.27 13.66 -4.79
CA ALA A 55 6.43 14.56 -4.91
C ALA A 55 6.04 15.88 -5.59
N TYR A 56 5.25 15.79 -6.66
CA TYR A 56 4.65 16.96 -7.29
C TYR A 56 3.73 17.73 -6.33
N ALA A 57 2.84 17.04 -5.62
CA ALA A 57 1.94 17.66 -4.66
C ALA A 57 2.71 18.38 -3.55
N LEU A 58 3.77 17.77 -3.01
CA LEU A 58 4.63 18.42 -2.03
C LEU A 58 5.33 19.66 -2.59
N ALA A 59 5.85 19.61 -3.81
CA ALA A 59 6.48 20.75 -4.46
C ALA A 59 5.49 21.90 -4.67
N PHE A 60 4.25 21.59 -5.09
CA PHE A 60 3.18 22.58 -5.25
C PHE A 60 2.80 23.21 -3.90
N VAL A 61 2.59 22.40 -2.85
CA VAL A 61 2.30 22.90 -1.50
C VAL A 61 3.45 23.73 -0.95
N ARG A 62 4.70 23.34 -1.21
CA ARG A 62 5.88 24.13 -0.84
C ARG A 62 5.87 25.50 -1.52
N ALA A 63 5.49 25.56 -2.80
CA ALA A 63 5.35 26.84 -3.50
C ALA A 63 4.25 27.72 -2.86
N VAL A 64 3.10 27.15 -2.52
CA VAL A 64 2.01 27.85 -1.80
C VAL A 64 2.46 28.36 -0.43
N HIS A 65 3.13 27.50 0.34
CA HIS A 65 3.68 27.82 1.67
C HIS A 65 4.67 28.99 1.61
N LEU A 66 5.53 29.04 0.59
CA LEU A 66 6.46 30.14 0.37
C LEU A 66 5.79 31.40 -0.19
N ALA A 67 4.75 31.26 -1.03
CA ALA A 67 3.97 32.38 -1.54
C ALA A 67 3.23 33.13 -0.41
N LEU A 68 2.69 32.40 0.58
CA LEU A 68 2.13 33.02 1.79
C LEU A 68 3.19 33.80 2.57
N ALA A 69 4.38 33.23 2.77
CA ALA A 69 5.48 33.92 3.42
C ALA A 69 5.92 35.20 2.68
N GLU A 70 5.90 35.18 1.34
CA GLU A 70 6.19 36.35 0.50
C GLU A 70 5.13 37.45 0.66
N ARG A 71 3.84 37.08 0.72
CA ARG A 71 2.71 38.01 0.80
C ARG A 71 2.48 38.61 2.18
N TYR A 72 2.56 37.79 3.22
CA TYR A 72 2.15 38.14 4.59
C TYR A 72 3.33 38.30 5.55
N GLY A 73 4.56 38.02 5.10
CA GLY A 73 5.77 38.08 5.93
C GLY A 73 5.96 36.87 6.86
N ASP A 74 4.96 36.00 6.98
CA ASP A 74 5.02 34.73 7.71
C ASP A 74 4.14 33.67 7.04
N THR A 75 4.22 32.43 7.53
CA THR A 75 3.48 31.28 7.00
C THR A 75 3.24 30.24 8.10
N PHE A 76 2.47 29.20 7.77
CA PHE A 76 2.12 28.11 8.68
C PHE A 76 3.28 27.14 8.94
N GLN A 77 3.18 26.29 9.97
CA GLN A 77 4.07 25.15 10.14
C GLN A 77 3.67 24.05 9.14
N LEU A 78 4.53 23.78 8.15
CA LEU A 78 4.33 22.71 7.17
C LEU A 78 4.85 21.39 7.74
N ARG A 79 3.95 20.44 7.99
CA ARG A 79 4.30 19.09 8.46
C ARG A 79 4.22 18.09 7.32
N VAL A 80 5.37 17.59 6.88
CA VAL A 80 5.46 16.56 5.83
C VAL A 80 5.63 15.20 6.49
N VAL A 81 4.76 14.26 6.11
CA VAL A 81 4.66 12.97 6.78
C VAL A 81 4.77 11.83 5.77
N THR A 82 5.69 10.91 6.01
CA THR A 82 5.85 9.68 5.23
C THR A 82 5.51 8.47 6.08
N MET A 83 4.50 7.69 5.70
CA MET A 83 4.28 6.36 6.27
C MET A 83 5.31 5.39 5.71
N ARG A 84 6.14 4.81 6.58
CA ARG A 84 7.13 3.81 6.17
C ARG A 84 6.57 2.41 6.41
N HIS A 85 6.75 1.51 5.44
CA HIS A 85 6.29 0.12 5.50
C HIS A 85 7.33 -0.82 4.90
N GLY A 86 7.29 -2.11 5.25
CA GLY A 86 8.27 -3.13 4.80
C GLY A 86 8.46 -3.21 3.28
N GLY A 87 7.37 -2.99 2.54
CA GLY A 87 7.39 -2.97 1.07
C GLY A 87 7.94 -1.69 0.44
N MET A 88 8.50 -0.75 1.19
CA MET A 88 9.05 0.50 0.64
C MET A 88 10.52 0.28 0.27
N PRO A 89 10.90 0.26 -1.04
CA PRO A 89 12.30 0.12 -1.45
C PRO A 89 13.15 1.29 -0.95
N TYR A 90 14.44 1.03 -0.71
CA TYR A 90 15.38 2.08 -0.28
C TYR A 90 15.47 3.24 -1.27
N GLN A 91 15.30 2.98 -2.56
CA GLN A 91 15.25 4.01 -3.60
C GLN A 91 14.12 5.04 -3.39
N VAL A 92 13.00 4.65 -2.76
CA VAL A 92 11.93 5.58 -2.37
C VAL A 92 12.43 6.54 -1.29
N MET A 93 13.16 6.04 -0.28
CA MET A 93 13.78 6.90 0.74
C MET A 93 14.80 7.89 0.13
N LEU A 94 15.56 7.45 -0.88
CA LEU A 94 16.46 8.33 -1.64
C LEU A 94 15.69 9.43 -2.40
N ASN A 95 14.56 9.10 -3.03
CA ASN A 95 13.74 10.10 -3.72
C ASN A 95 13.09 11.10 -2.76
N ILE A 96 12.68 10.65 -1.58
CA ILE A 96 12.17 11.53 -0.52
C ILE A 96 13.27 12.52 -0.10
N ASP A 97 14.47 12.03 0.18
CA ASP A 97 15.62 12.86 0.54
C ASP A 97 15.98 13.88 -0.55
N ARG A 98 16.07 13.45 -1.82
CA ARG A 98 16.32 14.36 -2.96
C ARG A 98 15.25 15.45 -3.08
N THR A 99 13.99 15.08 -2.89
CA THR A 99 12.87 16.03 -2.92
C THR A 99 12.98 17.04 -1.77
N TYR A 100 13.32 16.59 -0.55
CA TYR A 100 13.52 17.47 0.60
C TYR A 100 14.69 18.44 0.41
N GLN A 101 15.79 17.98 -0.19
CA GLN A 101 16.94 18.83 -0.53
C GLN A 101 16.59 19.85 -1.61
N ALA A 102 15.97 19.42 -2.72
CA ALA A 102 15.59 20.31 -3.82
C ALA A 102 14.60 21.41 -3.38
N LEU A 103 13.73 21.09 -2.43
CA LEU A 103 12.73 22.01 -1.89
C LEU A 103 13.23 22.84 -0.69
N HIS A 104 14.49 22.66 -0.28
CA HIS A 104 15.11 23.29 0.90
C HIS A 104 14.20 23.18 2.13
N LEU A 105 13.78 21.95 2.44
CA LEU A 105 12.90 21.67 3.58
C LEU A 105 13.68 21.51 4.87
N TYR A 106 14.89 20.95 4.83
CA TYR A 106 15.70 20.71 6.02
C TYR A 106 16.12 22.01 6.73
N GLU A 107 16.36 23.07 5.97
CA GLU A 107 16.85 24.34 6.50
C GLU A 107 15.74 25.31 6.91
N ASP A 108 14.48 24.97 6.67
CA ASP A 108 13.35 25.84 6.96
C ASP A 108 12.75 25.53 8.34
N PRO A 109 12.84 26.45 9.33
CA PRO A 109 12.31 26.20 10.68
C PRO A 109 10.77 26.10 10.71
N ARG A 110 10.08 26.46 9.61
CA ARG A 110 8.64 26.28 9.45
C ARG A 110 8.26 24.92 8.87
N VAL A 111 9.20 23.96 8.81
CA VAL A 111 8.95 22.64 8.23
C VAL A 111 9.31 21.53 9.22
N ASP A 112 8.36 20.64 9.47
CA ASP A 112 8.59 19.37 10.15
C ASP A 112 8.64 18.24 9.11
N LEU A 113 9.64 17.36 9.21
CA LEU A 113 9.79 16.20 8.33
C LEU A 113 9.72 14.93 9.18
N PHE A 114 8.67 14.12 9.00
CA PHE A 114 8.41 12.96 9.83
C PHE A 114 8.25 11.65 9.06
N LEU A 115 8.71 10.57 9.71
CA LEU A 115 8.39 9.19 9.40
C LEU A 115 7.36 8.67 10.41
N VAL A 116 6.35 7.96 9.90
CA VAL A 116 5.41 7.17 10.72
C VAL A 116 5.78 5.70 10.55
N GLU A 117 6.22 5.08 11.65
CA GLU A 117 6.66 3.69 11.72
C GLU A 117 5.82 2.94 12.77
N GLY A 118 4.75 2.28 12.33
CA GLY A 118 3.73 1.77 13.24
C GLY A 118 3.03 2.93 13.96
N GLU A 119 3.00 2.90 15.29
CA GLU A 119 2.43 3.98 16.12
C GLU A 119 3.41 5.14 16.42
N GLN A 120 4.64 5.05 15.93
CA GLN A 120 5.69 6.01 16.27
C GLN A 120 5.84 7.07 15.20
N VAL A 121 5.89 8.33 15.63
CA VAL A 121 6.29 9.47 14.79
C VAL A 121 7.74 9.82 15.11
N ARG A 122 8.59 9.87 14.09
CA ARG A 122 10.03 10.11 14.22
C ARG A 122 10.49 11.15 13.21
N PRO A 123 11.51 11.98 13.51
CA PRO A 123 12.14 12.83 12.52
C PRO A 123 12.60 12.01 11.30
N PHE A 124 12.46 12.54 10.09
CA PHE A 124 12.93 11.87 8.89
C PHE A 124 14.44 11.66 8.93
N GLU A 125 14.87 10.43 8.70
CA GLU A 125 16.27 10.04 8.54
C GLU A 125 16.34 9.04 7.39
N ARG A 126 17.02 9.42 6.30
CA ARG A 126 17.14 8.63 5.07
C ARG A 126 17.64 7.21 5.31
N ASP A 127 18.71 7.08 6.08
CA ASP A 127 19.45 5.83 6.28
C ASP A 127 19.01 5.05 7.52
N ARG A 128 17.92 5.49 8.18
CA ARG A 128 17.46 4.81 9.39
C ARG A 128 17.05 3.37 9.06
N PRO A 129 17.54 2.35 9.77
CA PRO A 129 17.09 0.98 9.58
C PRO A 129 15.61 0.86 9.97
N MET A 130 14.86 0.04 9.23
CA MET A 130 13.45 -0.20 9.59
C MET A 130 13.37 -1.00 10.90
N PRO A 131 12.46 -0.65 11.83
CA PRO A 131 12.29 -1.42 13.05
C PRO A 131 11.95 -2.89 12.74
N HIS A 132 12.67 -3.84 13.34
CA HIS A 132 12.45 -5.28 13.11
C HIS A 132 11.00 -5.70 13.39
N ARG A 133 10.39 -5.13 14.45
CA ARG A 133 8.98 -5.36 14.78
C ARG A 133 8.04 -4.95 13.65
N LEU A 134 8.32 -3.85 12.95
CA LEU A 134 7.49 -3.39 11.82
C LEU A 134 7.61 -4.34 10.62
N ILE A 135 8.82 -4.85 10.36
CA ILE A 135 9.06 -5.87 9.32
C ILE A 135 8.26 -7.14 9.65
N GLU A 136 8.38 -7.66 10.87
CA GLU A 136 7.66 -8.85 11.32
C GLU A 136 6.14 -8.67 11.27
N PHE A 137 5.65 -7.50 11.70
CA PHE A 137 4.25 -7.13 11.64
C PHE A 137 3.71 -7.15 10.20
N ASN A 138 4.40 -6.49 9.26
CA ASN A 138 4.00 -6.45 7.86
C ASN A 138 4.10 -7.83 7.19
N ARG A 139 5.18 -8.57 7.47
CA ARG A 139 5.41 -9.92 6.95
C ARG A 139 4.27 -10.86 7.35
N THR A 140 3.85 -10.81 8.60
CA THR A 140 2.81 -11.71 9.12
C THR A 140 1.45 -11.40 8.51
N ASP A 141 1.08 -10.12 8.37
CA ASP A 141 -0.17 -9.71 7.72
C ASP A 141 -0.25 -10.18 6.27
N MET A 142 0.86 -10.04 5.55
CA MET A 142 0.99 -10.44 4.17
C MET A 142 0.90 -11.96 4.01
N LEU A 143 1.60 -12.76 4.86
CA LEU A 143 1.51 -14.21 4.82
C LEU A 143 0.09 -14.72 5.18
N MET A 144 -0.52 -14.17 6.23
CA MET A 144 -1.88 -14.56 6.64
C MET A 144 -2.91 -14.24 5.54
N SER A 145 -2.82 -13.07 4.92
CA SER A 145 -3.72 -12.69 3.82
C SER A 145 -3.44 -13.50 2.54
N GLY A 146 -2.17 -13.70 2.20
CA GLY A 146 -1.75 -14.43 1.01
C GLY A 146 -2.14 -15.91 1.05
N HIS A 147 -1.97 -16.58 2.20
CA HIS A 147 -2.41 -17.96 2.40
C HIS A 147 -3.94 -18.14 2.34
N ARG A 148 -4.72 -17.07 2.50
CA ARG A 148 -6.19 -17.10 2.35
C ARG A 148 -6.65 -16.72 0.95
N SER A 149 -5.73 -16.32 0.08
CA SER A 149 -6.03 -15.75 -1.23
C SER A 149 -5.21 -16.36 -2.38
N TYR A 150 -4.55 -17.49 -2.15
CA TYR A 150 -3.64 -18.13 -3.13
C TYR A 150 -2.52 -17.20 -3.61
N GLY A 151 -2.03 -16.34 -2.71
CA GLY A 151 -1.02 -15.35 -3.03
C GLY A 151 -1.51 -14.30 -4.04
N ASP A 152 -2.81 -13.99 -4.05
CA ASP A 152 -3.32 -12.89 -4.87
C ASP A 152 -2.61 -11.59 -4.50
N GLY A 153 -2.05 -10.90 -5.52
CA GLY A 153 -1.17 -9.77 -5.31
C GLY A 153 -1.78 -8.68 -4.42
N ARG A 154 -3.00 -8.24 -4.72
CA ARG A 154 -3.62 -7.14 -3.95
C ARG A 154 -4.05 -7.57 -2.57
N ALA A 155 -4.59 -8.77 -2.42
CA ALA A 155 -4.92 -9.31 -1.11
C ALA A 155 -3.69 -9.37 -0.20
N THR A 156 -2.59 -9.86 -0.77
CA THR A 156 -1.32 -10.10 -0.09
C THR A 156 -0.63 -8.79 0.31
N PHE A 157 -0.64 -7.78 -0.56
CA PHE A 157 0.17 -6.57 -0.36
C PHE A 157 -0.63 -5.29 -0.05
N CYS A 158 -1.86 -5.14 -0.54
CA CYS A 158 -2.59 -3.86 -0.49
C CYS A 158 -3.56 -3.75 0.69
N ASN A 159 -4.27 -4.82 1.05
CA ASN A 159 -5.42 -4.71 1.96
C ASN A 159 -5.03 -4.17 3.34
N ALA A 160 -4.05 -4.81 3.99
CA ALA A 160 -3.53 -4.35 5.28
C ALA A 160 -2.83 -2.99 5.15
N CYS A 161 -2.12 -2.75 4.05
CA CYS A 161 -1.45 -1.49 3.78
C CYS A 161 -2.42 -0.30 3.76
N ASN A 162 -3.56 -0.40 3.07
CA ASN A 162 -4.54 0.68 3.01
C ASN A 162 -5.09 1.06 4.40
N LEU A 163 -5.29 0.07 5.27
CA LEU A 163 -5.68 0.31 6.66
C LEU A 163 -4.55 0.99 7.45
N ASN A 164 -3.30 0.57 7.23
CA ASN A 164 -2.13 1.19 7.84
C ASN A 164 -1.93 2.64 7.35
N VAL A 165 -2.20 2.94 6.08
CA VAL A 165 -2.20 4.31 5.55
C VAL A 165 -3.21 5.16 6.32
N ALA A 166 -4.45 4.70 6.46
CA ALA A 166 -5.46 5.41 7.24
C ALA A 166 -5.03 5.62 8.71
N ASN A 167 -4.43 4.60 9.35
CA ASN A 167 -3.89 4.72 10.70
C ASN A 167 -2.78 5.78 10.78
N SER A 168 -1.88 5.83 9.79
CA SER A 168 -0.79 6.80 9.74
C SER A 168 -1.28 8.26 9.70
N PHE A 169 -2.39 8.53 8.99
CA PHE A 169 -3.04 9.83 9.03
C PHE A 169 -3.53 10.17 10.44
N GLY A 170 -4.17 9.22 11.13
CA GLY A 170 -4.62 9.41 12.51
C GLY A 170 -3.47 9.70 13.47
N ILE A 171 -2.40 8.90 13.41
CA ILE A 171 -1.19 9.03 14.24
C ILE A 171 -0.50 10.38 14.00
N ALA A 172 -0.32 10.76 12.74
CA ALA A 172 0.34 12.00 12.38
C ALA A 172 -0.50 13.24 12.71
N ALA A 173 -1.82 13.18 12.49
CA ALA A 173 -2.73 14.29 12.73
C ALA A 173 -2.93 14.60 14.22
N ARG A 174 -2.67 13.65 15.14
CA ARG A 174 -2.70 13.87 16.60
C ARG A 174 -1.34 14.20 17.21
N HIS A 175 -0.26 14.08 16.44
CA HIS A 175 1.09 14.22 16.96
C HIS A 175 1.37 15.66 17.41
N ASP A 176 2.01 15.82 18.56
CA ASP A 176 2.49 17.09 19.10
C ASP A 176 1.46 18.24 19.04
N GLY A 177 0.33 18.07 19.74
CA GLY A 177 -0.78 19.02 19.75
C GLY A 177 -1.75 18.91 18.56
N GLY A 178 -1.38 18.12 17.55
CA GLY A 178 -2.19 17.82 16.38
C GLY A 178 -2.02 18.83 15.25
N VAL A 179 -2.82 18.68 14.20
CA VAL A 179 -2.78 19.55 13.01
C VAL A 179 -4.13 20.23 12.79
N ASP A 180 -4.09 21.44 12.23
CA ASP A 180 -5.30 22.23 11.95
C ASP A 180 -5.92 21.87 10.61
N LEU A 181 -5.07 21.50 9.64
CA LEU A 181 -5.48 21.27 8.26
C LEU A 181 -4.63 20.18 7.61
N ILE A 182 -5.26 19.29 6.84
CA ILE A 182 -4.59 18.34 5.95
C ILE A 182 -4.80 18.76 4.51
N ILE A 183 -3.72 18.84 3.74
CA ILE A 183 -3.79 19.04 2.29
C ILE A 183 -3.80 17.67 1.60
N THR A 184 -4.75 17.48 0.68
CA THR A 184 -4.84 16.29 -0.19
C THR A 184 -4.90 16.69 -1.67
N GLY A 185 -4.42 15.80 -2.53
CA GLY A 185 -4.58 15.88 -3.98
C GLY A 185 -5.94 15.39 -4.48
N ASP A 186 -6.72 14.71 -3.65
CA ASP A 186 -7.99 14.11 -4.06
C ASP A 186 -9.07 15.19 -4.25
N SER A 187 -9.90 15.04 -5.28
CA SER A 187 -11.04 15.93 -5.48
C SER A 187 -12.04 15.82 -4.32
N PRO A 188 -12.80 16.89 -4.00
CA PRO A 188 -13.87 16.80 -3.00
C PRO A 188 -14.93 15.75 -3.31
N GLN A 189 -15.10 15.39 -4.59
CA GLN A 189 -16.00 14.33 -5.02
C GLN A 189 -15.44 12.95 -4.66
N GLU A 190 -14.18 12.67 -4.98
CA GLU A 190 -13.51 11.41 -4.62
C GLU A 190 -13.50 11.20 -3.11
N GLN A 191 -13.19 12.24 -2.32
CA GLN A 191 -13.24 12.16 -0.86
C GLN A 191 -14.63 11.76 -0.35
N ARG A 192 -15.69 12.34 -0.92
CA ARG A 192 -17.08 11.98 -0.59
C ARG A 192 -17.39 10.54 -0.99
N ASP A 193 -16.99 10.13 -2.18
CA ASP A 193 -17.25 8.79 -2.69
C ASP A 193 -16.53 7.72 -1.86
N TYR A 194 -15.28 7.96 -1.45
CA TYR A 194 -14.56 7.10 -0.51
C TYR A 194 -15.27 7.01 0.84
N ALA A 195 -15.70 8.14 1.41
CA ALA A 195 -16.42 8.14 2.68
C ALA A 195 -17.75 7.36 2.59
N LEU A 196 -18.50 7.51 1.50
CA LEU A 196 -19.73 6.77 1.25
C LEU A 196 -19.46 5.27 1.07
N TRP A 197 -18.42 4.92 0.32
CA TRP A 197 -18.00 3.54 0.09
C TRP A 197 -17.58 2.85 1.39
N ILE A 198 -16.73 3.48 2.21
CA ILE A 198 -16.33 2.97 3.53
C ILE A 198 -17.55 2.71 4.42
N ARG A 199 -18.51 3.63 4.45
CA ARG A 199 -19.75 3.49 5.24
C ARG A 199 -20.64 2.37 4.71
N LYS A 200 -20.73 2.22 3.39
CA LYS A 200 -21.46 1.12 2.75
C LYS A 200 -20.81 -0.22 3.08
N LEU A 201 -19.49 -0.34 2.91
CA LEU A 201 -18.72 -1.54 3.25
C LEU A 201 -18.87 -1.91 4.73
N SER A 202 -18.84 -0.93 5.63
CA SER A 202 -19.08 -1.14 7.07
C SER A 202 -20.46 -1.76 7.34
N ARG A 203 -21.52 -1.20 6.75
CA ARG A 203 -22.89 -1.76 6.89
C ARG A 203 -23.01 -3.16 6.31
N GLU A 204 -22.45 -3.38 5.14
CA GLU A 204 -22.44 -4.67 4.46
C GLU A 204 -21.67 -5.74 5.25
N ALA A 205 -20.62 -5.36 5.96
CA ALA A 205 -19.90 -6.21 6.88
C ALA A 205 -20.63 -6.45 8.22
N GLY A 206 -21.86 -5.96 8.38
CA GLY A 206 -22.63 -6.07 9.63
C GLY A 206 -22.14 -5.15 10.75
N LEU A 207 -21.33 -4.14 10.43
CA LEU A 207 -20.80 -3.18 11.39
C LEU A 207 -21.63 -1.89 11.36
N LYS A 208 -21.63 -1.18 12.50
CA LYS A 208 -22.27 0.13 12.60
C LYS A 208 -21.24 1.22 12.25
N PRO A 209 -21.40 1.98 11.15
CA PRO A 209 -20.52 3.10 10.84
C PRO A 209 -20.72 4.23 11.87
N ALA A 210 -19.67 5.03 12.08
CA ALA A 210 -19.71 6.17 13.00
C ALA A 210 -20.68 7.27 12.53
N ASP A 211 -20.90 8.30 13.36
CA ASP A 211 -21.71 9.44 12.98
C ASP A 211 -21.03 10.24 11.85
N ALA A 212 -21.74 10.46 10.74
CA ALA A 212 -21.22 11.20 9.59
C ALA A 212 -20.89 12.66 9.95
N ARG A 213 -21.55 13.23 10.97
CA ARG A 213 -21.33 14.60 11.44
C ARG A 213 -19.95 14.80 12.09
N MET A 214 -19.26 13.71 12.43
CA MET A 214 -17.90 13.75 12.99
C MET A 214 -16.82 13.94 11.91
N GLY A 215 -17.20 14.10 10.64
CA GLY A 215 -16.27 14.38 9.55
C GLY A 215 -15.18 13.31 9.43
N PHE A 216 -13.92 13.76 9.28
CA PHE A 216 -12.78 12.85 9.14
C PHE A 216 -12.58 11.91 10.32
N LYS A 217 -12.80 12.40 11.54
CA LYS A 217 -12.79 11.55 12.74
C LYS A 217 -13.77 10.38 12.61
N GLY A 218 -15.00 10.66 12.16
CA GLY A 218 -16.00 9.61 11.92
C GLY A 218 -15.59 8.62 10.81
N THR A 219 -14.87 9.09 9.79
CA THR A 219 -14.28 8.20 8.77
C THR A 219 -13.23 7.29 9.38
N LEU A 220 -12.29 7.81 10.18
CA LEU A 220 -11.27 7.01 10.87
C LEU A 220 -11.88 6.02 11.86
N GLU A 221 -12.92 6.41 12.61
CA GLU A 221 -13.65 5.50 13.51
C GLU A 221 -14.33 4.35 12.73
N THR A 222 -14.93 4.66 11.58
CA THR A 222 -15.55 3.64 10.72
C THR A 222 -14.49 2.70 10.14
N LEU A 223 -13.35 3.24 9.70
CA LEU A 223 -12.21 2.46 9.23
C LEU A 223 -11.60 1.60 10.35
N ASN A 224 -11.55 2.08 11.58
CA ASN A 224 -11.10 1.29 12.72
C ASN A 224 -11.99 0.07 12.92
N GLY A 225 -13.31 0.24 12.88
CA GLY A 225 -14.24 -0.90 12.96
C GLY A 225 -14.00 -1.93 11.86
N LEU A 226 -13.78 -1.48 10.62
CA LEU A 226 -13.43 -2.35 9.49
C LEU A 226 -12.07 -3.03 9.67
N ALA A 227 -11.05 -2.32 10.16
CA ALA A 227 -9.72 -2.85 10.42
C ALA A 227 -9.78 -3.96 11.48
N ILE A 228 -10.41 -3.70 12.62
CA ILE A 228 -10.58 -4.70 13.69
C ILE A 228 -11.33 -5.94 13.18
N ALA A 229 -12.38 -5.76 12.37
CA ALA A 229 -13.10 -6.89 11.78
C ALA A 229 -12.25 -7.66 10.76
N TYR A 230 -11.51 -6.97 9.88
CA TYR A 230 -10.60 -7.57 8.92
C TYR A 230 -9.48 -8.37 9.62
N PHE A 231 -8.81 -7.76 10.59
CA PHE A 231 -7.68 -8.37 11.29
C PHE A 231 -8.10 -9.49 12.23
N ARG A 232 -9.29 -9.41 12.85
CA ARG A 232 -9.91 -10.54 13.54
C ARG A 232 -10.17 -11.71 12.59
N GLU A 233 -10.58 -11.42 11.36
CA GLU A 233 -10.84 -12.45 10.37
C GLU A 233 -9.55 -13.16 9.96
N ILE A 234 -8.45 -12.43 9.75
CA ILE A 234 -7.20 -13.01 9.28
C ILE A 234 -6.32 -13.59 10.40
N HIS A 235 -6.31 -13.01 11.59
CA HIS A 235 -5.47 -13.44 12.72
C HIS A 235 -6.20 -14.29 13.76
N GLY A 236 -7.49 -14.53 13.57
CA GLY A 236 -8.33 -15.25 14.53
C GLY A 236 -8.76 -14.34 15.69
N PRO A 237 -9.81 -14.70 16.45
CA PRO A 237 -10.40 -13.83 17.47
C PRO A 237 -9.64 -13.80 18.80
N ASP A 238 -8.75 -14.76 19.05
CA ASP A 238 -8.19 -15.00 20.37
C ASP A 238 -7.05 -14.04 20.74
N ASP A 239 -6.31 -13.53 19.74
CA ASP A 239 -5.22 -12.58 19.95
C ASP A 239 -5.72 -11.13 19.85
N VAL A 240 -6.41 -10.71 20.92
CA VAL A 240 -7.04 -9.37 21.00
C VAL A 240 -6.00 -8.25 20.86
N GLU A 241 -4.84 -8.39 21.49
CA GLU A 241 -3.78 -7.37 21.45
C GLU A 241 -3.26 -7.19 20.02
N ARG A 242 -2.92 -8.29 19.34
CA ARG A 242 -2.48 -8.27 17.94
C ARG A 242 -3.49 -7.63 16.99
N ILE A 243 -4.79 -7.82 17.24
CA ILE A 243 -5.85 -7.16 16.46
C ILE A 243 -5.91 -5.66 16.78
N GLN A 244 -5.84 -5.26 18.05
CA GLN A 244 -5.92 -3.85 18.44
C GLN A 244 -4.74 -3.03 17.94
N GLU A 245 -3.52 -3.60 17.93
CA GLU A 245 -2.33 -2.97 17.34
C GLU A 245 -2.46 -2.65 15.85
N ARG A 246 -3.44 -3.26 15.16
CA ARG A 246 -3.77 -3.03 13.75
C ARG A 246 -4.99 -2.13 13.55
N GLY A 247 -5.47 -1.53 14.63
CA GLY A 247 -6.55 -0.56 14.60
C GLY A 247 -6.16 0.72 13.85
N VAL A 248 -7.17 1.52 13.56
CA VAL A 248 -7.00 2.87 13.00
C VAL A 248 -7.19 3.89 14.10
N THR A 249 -6.16 4.69 14.33
CA THR A 249 -6.19 5.81 15.27
C THR A 249 -7.18 6.85 14.78
N SER A 250 -8.19 7.16 15.59
CA SER A 250 -9.25 8.12 15.27
C SER A 250 -9.29 9.32 16.23
N ASP A 251 -8.43 9.33 17.24
CA ASP A 251 -8.30 10.43 18.19
C ASP A 251 -7.52 11.59 17.57
N VAL A 252 -8.18 12.29 16.65
CA VAL A 252 -7.69 13.47 15.93
C VAL A 252 -8.44 14.74 16.38
N PRO A 253 -7.85 15.94 16.25
CA PRO A 253 -8.51 17.19 16.62
C PRO A 253 -9.88 17.34 15.95
N ALA A 254 -10.91 17.69 16.72
CA ALA A 254 -12.27 17.87 16.20
C ALA A 254 -12.37 19.06 15.21
N THR A 255 -11.43 20.00 15.29
CA THR A 255 -11.33 21.18 14.44
C THR A 255 -10.59 20.94 13.13
N LEU A 256 -10.01 19.75 12.94
CA LEU A 256 -9.22 19.38 11.77
C LEU A 256 -10.01 19.56 10.47
N ARG A 257 -9.42 20.27 9.51
CA ARG A 257 -10.01 20.52 8.18
C ARG A 257 -9.23 19.83 7.07
N PHE A 258 -9.89 19.64 5.93
CA PHE A 258 -9.26 19.19 4.69
C PHE A 258 -9.27 20.32 3.68
N PHE A 259 -8.16 20.44 2.94
CA PHE A 259 -8.05 21.33 1.79
C PHE A 259 -7.57 20.51 0.60
N SER A 260 -8.32 20.57 -0.50
CA SER A 260 -7.92 19.89 -1.73
C SER A 260 -7.13 20.86 -2.61
N ILE A 261 -5.99 20.40 -3.12
CA ILE A 261 -5.27 21.12 -4.19
C ILE A 261 -5.68 20.67 -5.59
N TYR A 262 -6.61 19.72 -5.70
CA TYR A 262 -7.01 19.08 -6.96
C TYR A 262 -7.33 20.09 -8.07
N ASP A 263 -8.14 21.10 -7.76
CA ASP A 263 -8.59 22.10 -8.73
C ASP A 263 -7.45 23.00 -9.23
N TYR A 264 -6.32 23.03 -8.53
CA TYR A 264 -5.14 23.84 -8.86
C TYR A 264 -4.02 23.05 -9.55
N THR A 265 -4.11 21.72 -9.53
CA THR A 265 -3.06 20.83 -10.03
C THR A 265 -3.56 19.99 -11.19
N SER A 266 -2.91 20.08 -12.34
CA SER A 266 -3.26 19.18 -13.45
C SER A 266 -2.39 17.93 -13.40
N TYR A 267 -2.93 16.82 -12.90
CA TYR A 267 -2.27 15.51 -12.82
C TYR A 267 -1.96 14.83 -14.18
N ALA A 268 -1.91 15.58 -15.28
CA ALA A 268 -1.55 15.03 -16.59
C ALA A 268 -0.07 14.55 -16.57
N SER A 269 0.12 13.24 -16.71
CA SER A 269 1.36 12.48 -16.49
C SER A 269 2.59 12.94 -17.30
N GLY A 270 2.42 13.77 -18.33
CA GLY A 270 3.52 14.36 -19.11
C GLY A 270 3.92 15.78 -18.72
N ALA A 271 3.05 16.54 -18.06
CA ALA A 271 3.30 17.96 -17.79
C ALA A 271 4.37 18.19 -16.72
N HIS A 272 4.60 17.20 -15.86
CA HIS A 272 5.43 17.33 -14.65
C HIS A 272 6.84 16.77 -14.78
N TRP A 273 7.22 16.27 -15.96
CA TRP A 273 8.51 15.60 -16.14
C TRP A 273 9.71 16.48 -15.78
N ARG A 274 9.69 17.74 -16.22
CA ARG A 274 10.75 18.72 -15.90
C ARG A 274 10.86 18.97 -14.40
N LEU A 275 9.73 19.10 -13.70
CA LEU A 275 9.73 19.28 -12.25
C LEU A 275 10.31 18.04 -11.56
N LEU A 276 9.83 16.86 -11.92
CA LEU A 276 10.23 15.60 -11.27
C LEU A 276 11.70 15.28 -11.53
N SER A 277 12.12 15.23 -12.79
CA SER A 277 13.45 14.78 -13.18
C SER A 277 14.51 15.88 -13.01
N ASP A 278 14.25 17.09 -13.50
CA ASP A 278 15.31 18.13 -13.59
C ASP A 278 15.42 18.95 -12.30
N PHE A 279 14.30 19.18 -11.59
CA PHE A 279 14.29 20.00 -10.38
C PHE A 279 14.34 19.16 -9.10
N LEU A 280 13.47 18.16 -8.95
CA LEU A 280 13.43 17.30 -7.77
C LEU A 280 14.47 16.17 -7.78
N ASN A 281 15.18 15.98 -8.91
CA ASN A 281 16.12 14.88 -9.12
C ASN A 281 15.48 13.50 -8.84
N PHE A 282 14.20 13.34 -9.15
CA PHE A 282 13.48 12.10 -8.92
C PHE A 282 14.05 10.99 -9.79
N VAL A 283 14.42 9.87 -9.18
CA VAL A 283 14.98 8.71 -9.89
C VAL A 283 13.97 7.58 -9.91
N PHE A 284 13.63 7.17 -11.11
CA PHE A 284 12.78 6.05 -11.44
C PHE A 284 13.50 4.72 -11.20
N ASP A 285 12.85 3.78 -10.50
CA ASP A 285 13.46 2.53 -10.03
C ASP A 285 12.93 1.29 -10.77
N GLU A 286 13.80 0.29 -10.95
CA GLU A 286 13.43 -0.93 -11.66
C GLU A 286 12.50 -1.84 -10.85
N VAL A 287 12.59 -1.87 -9.52
CA VAL A 287 11.78 -2.76 -8.67
C VAL A 287 10.34 -2.25 -8.58
N ALA A 288 10.15 -0.94 -8.42
CA ALA A 288 8.82 -0.32 -8.37
C ALA A 288 8.24 0.02 -9.76
N PHE A 289 9.02 -0.12 -10.83
CA PHE A 289 8.67 0.17 -12.22
C PHE A 289 7.77 1.40 -12.43
N ASN A 290 8.18 2.54 -11.86
CA ASN A 290 7.49 3.81 -12.09
C ASN A 290 6.02 3.85 -11.63
N PHE A 291 5.57 2.86 -10.87
CA PHE A 291 4.26 2.90 -10.26
C PHE A 291 4.24 3.99 -9.20
N THR A 292 3.19 4.77 -9.30
CA THR A 292 2.98 6.00 -8.56
C THR A 292 2.43 5.65 -7.20
N GLU A 293 3.03 6.24 -6.17
CA GLU A 293 2.54 6.38 -4.78
C GLU A 293 3.19 5.45 -3.74
N SER A 294 2.93 5.81 -2.48
CA SER A 294 3.20 5.11 -1.20
C SER A 294 2.63 3.68 -1.12
N ASP A 295 2.58 2.95 -2.23
CA ASP A 295 1.91 1.69 -2.33
C ASP A 295 2.78 0.57 -1.77
N CYS A 296 2.25 -0.17 -0.80
CA CYS A 296 2.81 -1.46 -0.41
C CYS A 296 2.71 -2.52 -1.51
N ALA A 297 2.04 -2.20 -2.63
CA ALA A 297 1.95 -3.02 -3.82
C ALA A 297 3.26 -2.95 -4.62
N ASN A 298 4.02 -4.04 -4.66
CA ASN A 298 5.17 -4.13 -5.55
C ASN A 298 4.79 -4.95 -6.81
N PRO A 299 4.69 -4.31 -8.00
CA PRO A 299 4.33 -4.98 -9.25
C PRO A 299 5.23 -6.16 -9.61
N LEU A 300 6.52 -6.08 -9.27
CA LEU A 300 7.48 -7.16 -9.49
C LEU A 300 7.11 -8.39 -8.65
N LEU A 301 6.75 -8.19 -7.37
CA LEU A 301 6.31 -9.29 -6.50
C LEU A 301 4.94 -9.85 -6.91
N MET A 302 4.01 -9.01 -7.39
CA MET A 302 2.72 -9.47 -7.88
C MET A 302 2.87 -10.33 -9.15
N ALA A 303 3.70 -9.90 -10.10
CA ALA A 303 4.07 -10.70 -11.26
C ALA A 303 4.75 -12.01 -10.85
N HIS A 304 5.62 -11.95 -9.84
CA HIS A 304 6.33 -13.12 -9.32
C HIS A 304 5.40 -14.16 -8.68
N LEU A 305 4.49 -13.74 -7.80
CA LEU A 305 3.48 -14.63 -7.22
C LEU A 305 2.59 -15.25 -8.29
N ARG A 306 2.21 -14.47 -9.31
CA ARG A 306 1.46 -14.99 -10.46
C ARG A 306 2.24 -16.05 -11.22
N GLY A 307 3.51 -15.78 -11.50
CA GLY A 307 4.43 -16.74 -12.13
C GLY A 307 4.59 -18.01 -11.31
N LEU A 308 4.83 -17.90 -9.99
CA LEU A 308 4.96 -19.05 -9.09
C LEU A 308 3.70 -19.89 -9.02
N ARG A 309 2.52 -19.26 -8.94
CA ARG A 309 1.24 -19.98 -8.91
C ARG A 309 1.02 -20.76 -10.20
N THR A 310 1.27 -20.14 -11.35
CA THR A 310 1.13 -20.79 -12.65
C THR A 310 2.15 -21.92 -12.84
N GLU A 311 3.39 -21.72 -12.39
CA GLU A 311 4.45 -22.75 -12.45
C GLU A 311 4.13 -23.93 -11.54
N ARG A 312 3.85 -23.67 -10.27
CA ARG A 312 3.81 -24.69 -9.22
C ARG A 312 2.42 -25.30 -9.05
N VAL A 313 1.38 -24.48 -8.97
CA VAL A 313 0.02 -24.97 -8.75
C VAL A 313 -0.61 -25.47 -10.04
N TYR A 314 -0.43 -24.73 -11.14
CA TYR A 314 -1.04 -25.12 -12.43
C TYR A 314 -0.15 -26.01 -13.29
N GLN A 315 1.09 -26.27 -12.87
CA GLN A 315 2.05 -27.11 -13.61
C GLN A 315 2.23 -26.61 -15.05
N ARG A 316 2.24 -25.28 -15.21
CA ARG A 316 2.49 -24.55 -16.46
C ARG A 316 3.85 -23.85 -16.37
N THR A 317 4.17 -22.94 -17.29
CA THR A 317 5.45 -22.22 -17.23
C THR A 317 5.33 -20.95 -16.38
N TYR A 318 6.41 -20.60 -15.67
CA TYR A 318 6.50 -19.32 -14.95
C TYR A 318 6.26 -18.12 -15.88
N ARG A 319 6.80 -18.17 -17.11
CA ARG A 319 6.58 -17.18 -18.18
C ARG A 319 5.09 -16.96 -18.47
N GLU A 320 4.30 -18.03 -18.58
CA GLU A 320 2.86 -17.92 -18.85
C GLU A 320 2.16 -17.12 -17.74
N GLY A 321 2.49 -17.39 -16.47
CA GLY A 321 1.94 -16.63 -15.34
C GLY A 321 2.36 -15.17 -15.34
N VAL A 322 3.64 -14.88 -15.59
CA VAL A 322 4.11 -13.49 -15.71
C VAL A 322 3.42 -12.76 -16.86
N GLY A 323 3.25 -13.41 -18.01
CA GLY A 323 2.52 -12.85 -19.17
C GLY A 323 1.09 -12.43 -18.81
N GLN A 324 0.36 -13.25 -18.06
CA GLN A 324 -0.98 -12.92 -17.57
C GLN A 324 -1.01 -11.64 -16.72
N TYR A 325 0.02 -11.43 -15.88
CA TYR A 325 0.15 -10.19 -15.10
C TYR A 325 0.52 -8.99 -15.98
N VAL A 326 1.47 -9.18 -16.91
CA VAL A 326 1.93 -8.11 -17.83
C VAL A 326 0.78 -7.61 -18.70
N ASP A 327 -0.02 -8.50 -19.28
CA ASP A 327 -1.19 -8.11 -20.09
C ASP A 327 -2.17 -7.26 -19.28
N PHE A 328 -2.48 -7.68 -18.05
CA PHE A 328 -3.32 -6.91 -17.13
C PHE A 328 -2.71 -5.54 -16.80
N ALA A 329 -1.41 -5.50 -16.48
CA ALA A 329 -0.73 -4.27 -16.11
C ALA A 329 -0.67 -3.26 -17.28
N LEU A 330 -0.39 -3.72 -18.50
CA LEU A 330 -0.37 -2.86 -19.70
C LEU A 330 -1.75 -2.26 -19.99
N GLU A 331 -2.83 -3.04 -19.87
CA GLU A 331 -4.20 -2.52 -19.98
C GLU A 331 -4.51 -1.48 -18.89
N LEU A 332 -4.04 -1.69 -17.66
CA LEU A 332 -4.23 -0.75 -16.56
C LEU A 332 -3.46 0.56 -16.79
N MET A 333 -2.19 0.48 -17.20
CA MET A 333 -1.35 1.64 -17.51
C MET A 333 -1.96 2.51 -18.61
N ARG A 334 -2.47 1.90 -19.68
CA ARG A 334 -3.16 2.63 -20.76
C ARG A 334 -4.45 3.30 -20.28
N ARG A 335 -5.27 2.61 -19.49
CA ARG A 335 -6.47 3.21 -18.87
C ARG A 335 -6.14 4.40 -17.97
N LYS A 336 -4.99 4.34 -17.28
CA LYS A 336 -4.47 5.42 -16.44
C LYS A 336 -3.68 6.50 -17.20
N ASN A 337 -3.67 6.46 -18.55
CA ASN A 337 -2.97 7.42 -19.39
C ASN A 337 -1.48 7.59 -19.04
N PHE A 338 -0.78 6.48 -18.77
CA PHE A 338 0.67 6.50 -18.60
C PHE A 338 1.35 6.91 -19.93
N PRO A 339 2.49 7.62 -19.88
CA PRO A 339 3.27 7.92 -21.08
C PRO A 339 3.65 6.64 -21.85
N GLU A 340 3.49 6.64 -23.17
CA GLU A 340 3.67 5.44 -24.01
C GLU A 340 5.08 4.83 -23.89
N HIS A 341 6.10 5.66 -23.70
CA HIS A 341 7.47 5.16 -23.51
C HIS A 341 7.61 4.30 -22.24
N LEU A 342 6.87 4.59 -21.16
CA LEU A 342 6.86 3.77 -19.94
C LEU A 342 6.07 2.47 -20.15
N VAL A 343 4.99 2.51 -20.93
CA VAL A 343 4.23 1.32 -21.33
C VAL A 343 5.12 0.37 -22.14
N GLU A 344 5.89 0.91 -23.08
CA GLU A 344 6.82 0.13 -23.89
C GLU A 344 8.00 -0.42 -23.08
N GLU A 345 8.55 0.37 -22.15
CA GLU A 345 9.58 -0.09 -21.23
C GLU A 345 9.09 -1.28 -20.37
N MET A 346 7.81 -1.25 -19.93
CA MET A 346 7.19 -2.35 -19.18
C MET A 346 7.14 -3.61 -20.02
N ARG A 347 6.73 -3.46 -21.29
CA ARG A 347 6.60 -4.56 -22.23
C ARG A 347 7.96 -5.20 -22.50
N LEU A 348 8.95 -4.39 -22.86
CA LEU A 348 10.31 -4.83 -23.19
C LEU A 348 10.99 -5.59 -22.06
N ARG A 349 10.68 -5.24 -20.81
CA ARG A 349 11.20 -5.92 -19.62
C ARG A 349 10.89 -7.41 -19.57
N TYR A 350 9.73 -7.83 -20.08
CA TYR A 350 9.25 -9.21 -20.02
C TYR A 350 9.22 -9.90 -21.39
N ASP A 351 9.71 -9.24 -22.44
CA ASP A 351 9.61 -9.71 -23.83
C ASP A 351 10.52 -10.91 -24.13
N THR A 352 11.58 -11.11 -23.35
CA THR A 352 12.61 -12.15 -23.57
C THR A 352 12.70 -13.15 -22.41
N GLU A 353 13.33 -14.32 -22.65
CA GLU A 353 13.70 -15.29 -21.59
C GLU A 353 14.63 -14.67 -20.57
N GLU A 354 15.65 -13.97 -21.03
CA GLU A 354 16.59 -13.27 -20.16
C GLU A 354 15.92 -12.22 -19.27
N GLY A 355 14.95 -11.45 -19.81
CA GLY A 355 14.19 -10.46 -19.04
C GLY A 355 13.33 -11.08 -17.95
N ILE A 356 12.67 -12.21 -18.25
CA ILE A 356 11.88 -12.97 -17.26
C ILE A 356 12.76 -13.59 -16.19
N ASP A 357 13.90 -14.17 -16.56
CA ASP A 357 14.83 -14.76 -15.58
C ASP A 357 15.46 -13.68 -14.69
N ARG A 358 15.81 -12.52 -15.26
CA ARG A 358 16.32 -11.38 -14.51
C ARG A 358 15.29 -10.88 -13.49
N THR A 359 14.06 -10.64 -13.94
CA THR A 359 12.98 -10.16 -13.05
C THR A 359 12.60 -11.21 -11.99
N ARG A 360 12.64 -12.51 -12.30
CA ARG A 360 12.47 -13.58 -11.30
C ARG A 360 13.53 -13.52 -10.20
N ARG A 361 14.81 -13.32 -10.56
CA ARG A 361 15.90 -13.17 -9.58
C ARG A 361 15.71 -11.92 -8.71
N MET A 362 15.43 -10.78 -9.35
CA MET A 362 15.18 -9.52 -8.63
C MET A 362 13.99 -9.65 -7.66
N ALA A 363 12.91 -10.30 -8.07
CA ALA A 363 11.74 -10.52 -7.22
C ALA A 363 12.08 -11.40 -6.01
N THR A 364 12.88 -12.45 -6.22
CA THR A 364 13.32 -13.36 -5.15
C THR A 364 14.19 -12.63 -4.14
N GLU A 365 15.20 -11.90 -4.61
CA GLU A 365 16.09 -11.11 -3.76
C GLU A 365 15.33 -10.01 -3.00
N TYR A 366 14.39 -9.35 -3.67
CA TYR A 366 13.58 -8.32 -3.02
C TYR A 366 12.65 -8.90 -1.96
N ALA A 367 12.03 -10.07 -2.19
CA ALA A 367 11.21 -10.75 -1.19
C ALA A 367 12.02 -11.13 0.06
N GLU A 368 13.26 -11.62 -0.12
CA GLU A 368 14.16 -11.95 0.97
C GLU A 368 14.64 -10.71 1.73
N THR A 369 15.07 -9.67 1.03
CA THR A 369 15.65 -8.47 1.67
C THR A 369 14.61 -7.58 2.34
N ALA A 370 13.44 -7.38 1.71
CA ALA A 370 12.41 -6.48 2.24
C ALA A 370 11.50 -7.16 3.28
N PHE A 371 11.25 -8.47 3.13
CA PHE A 371 10.28 -9.20 3.95
C PHE A 371 10.84 -10.46 4.63
N GLY A 372 12.07 -10.87 4.35
CA GLY A 372 12.65 -12.11 4.85
C GLY A 372 12.02 -13.37 4.24
N LEU A 373 11.31 -13.25 3.11
CA LEU A 373 10.53 -14.35 2.52
C LEU A 373 11.37 -15.18 1.57
N THR A 374 11.43 -16.48 1.83
CA THR A 374 12.07 -17.41 0.90
C THR A 374 11.10 -17.84 -0.20
N THR A 375 11.63 -18.29 -1.35
CA THR A 375 10.82 -18.90 -2.41
C THR A 375 9.97 -20.06 -1.89
N THR A 376 10.47 -20.85 -0.95
CA THR A 376 9.69 -21.95 -0.33
C THR A 376 8.41 -21.44 0.32
N GLN A 377 8.50 -20.32 1.04
CA GLN A 377 7.36 -19.70 1.72
C GLN A 377 6.39 -19.07 0.72
N LEU A 378 6.89 -18.43 -0.34
CA LEU A 378 6.04 -17.90 -1.42
C LEU A 378 5.30 -19.02 -2.17
N VAL A 379 5.99 -20.14 -2.45
CA VAL A 379 5.38 -21.32 -3.06
C VAL A 379 4.31 -21.91 -2.14
N CYS A 380 4.63 -22.13 -0.86
CA CYS A 380 3.66 -22.56 0.15
C CYS A 380 2.42 -21.63 0.18
N MET A 381 2.61 -20.32 0.09
CA MET A 381 1.53 -19.34 0.07
C MET A 381 0.60 -19.48 -1.15
N VAL A 382 1.15 -19.63 -2.36
CA VAL A 382 0.32 -19.74 -3.59
C VAL A 382 -0.47 -21.05 -3.68
N TYR A 383 -0.01 -22.13 -3.03
CA TYR A 383 -0.80 -23.35 -2.85
C TYR A 383 -1.92 -23.16 -1.81
N SER A 384 -1.70 -22.30 -0.80
CA SER A 384 -2.60 -22.15 0.35
C SER A 384 -2.94 -23.48 1.05
N PRO A 385 -1.95 -24.35 1.35
CA PRO A 385 -2.18 -25.75 1.72
C PRO A 385 -2.83 -25.94 3.09
N PHE A 386 -2.64 -24.98 3.99
CA PHE A 386 -3.10 -25.07 5.37
C PHE A 386 -4.45 -24.39 5.60
N ALA A 387 -4.94 -23.60 4.64
CA ALA A 387 -6.18 -22.85 4.79
C ALA A 387 -7.44 -23.66 4.44
N GLY A 388 -8.59 -23.26 4.98
CA GLY A 388 -9.90 -23.83 4.59
C GLY A 388 -10.01 -25.33 4.82
N GLY A 389 -9.67 -25.80 6.02
CA GLY A 389 -9.65 -27.22 6.35
C GLY A 389 -8.49 -27.98 5.69
N ALA A 390 -7.42 -27.29 5.30
CA ALA A 390 -6.27 -27.83 4.59
C ALA A 390 -6.66 -28.55 3.28
N ALA A 391 -7.51 -27.90 2.48
CA ALA A 391 -8.07 -28.48 1.25
C ALA A 391 -6.99 -28.83 0.21
N HIS A 392 -5.89 -28.08 0.16
CA HIS A 392 -4.81 -28.22 -0.83
C HIS A 392 -3.55 -28.88 -0.27
N LEU A 393 -3.61 -29.40 0.96
CA LEU A 393 -2.44 -29.98 1.64
C LEU A 393 -1.84 -31.13 0.86
N ARG A 394 -2.65 -32.10 0.43
CA ARG A 394 -2.16 -33.29 -0.26
C ARG A 394 -1.41 -32.95 -1.55
N GLU A 395 -1.96 -32.02 -2.35
CA GLU A 395 -1.36 -31.57 -3.61
C GLU A 395 -0.01 -30.90 -3.34
N PHE A 396 0.05 -30.00 -2.36
CA PHE A 396 1.28 -29.34 -1.95
C PHE A 396 2.34 -30.31 -1.42
N LEU A 397 1.96 -31.27 -0.56
CA LEU A 397 2.91 -32.27 -0.05
C LEU A 397 3.42 -33.16 -1.18
N ALA A 398 2.56 -33.65 -2.07
CA ALA A 398 2.97 -34.49 -3.18
C ALA A 398 3.94 -33.78 -4.14
N ALA A 399 3.77 -32.48 -4.36
CA ALA A 399 4.59 -31.70 -5.28
C ALA A 399 5.89 -31.18 -4.65
N GLU A 400 5.82 -30.60 -3.45
CA GLU A 400 6.93 -29.82 -2.87
C GLU A 400 7.59 -30.51 -1.67
N HIS A 401 6.89 -31.41 -0.97
CA HIS A 401 7.39 -32.11 0.22
C HIS A 401 6.97 -33.59 0.27
N PRO A 402 7.37 -34.43 -0.71
CA PRO A 402 6.85 -35.79 -0.84
C PRO A 402 7.14 -36.68 0.37
N ASP A 403 8.21 -36.38 1.11
CA ASP A 403 8.60 -37.10 2.30
C ASP A 403 7.66 -36.87 3.49
N LEU A 404 6.82 -35.83 3.46
CA LEU A 404 5.76 -35.55 4.43
C LEU A 404 4.40 -36.09 4.01
N LEU A 405 4.25 -36.70 2.83
CA LEU A 405 2.96 -37.17 2.33
C LEU A 405 2.34 -38.24 3.24
N MET A 406 3.17 -39.07 3.88
CA MET A 406 2.73 -40.08 4.85
C MET A 406 2.28 -39.47 6.19
N ASP A 407 2.66 -38.21 6.47
CA ASP A 407 2.29 -37.48 7.68
C ASP A 407 1.02 -36.61 7.48
N GLU A 408 0.31 -36.72 6.35
CA GLU A 408 -0.83 -35.84 6.03
C GLU A 408 -1.88 -35.79 7.15
N ASP A 409 -2.28 -36.94 7.69
CA ASP A 409 -3.26 -37.03 8.78
C ASP A 409 -2.73 -36.39 10.08
N ALA A 410 -1.45 -36.59 10.37
CA ALA A 410 -0.80 -35.99 11.54
C ALA A 410 -0.67 -34.47 11.40
N ILE A 411 -0.43 -33.96 10.19
CA ILE A 411 -0.42 -32.53 9.87
C ILE A 411 -1.83 -31.96 10.05
N ARG A 412 -2.87 -32.61 9.53
CA ARG A 412 -4.27 -32.17 9.71
C ARG A 412 -4.65 -32.14 11.20
N ALA A 413 -4.26 -33.16 11.96
CA ALA A 413 -4.50 -33.18 13.40
C ALA A 413 -3.78 -32.03 14.13
N LEU A 414 -2.54 -31.70 13.74
CA LEU A 414 -1.77 -30.57 14.29
C LEU A 414 -2.47 -29.23 14.01
N LEU A 415 -2.96 -29.04 12.79
CA LEU A 415 -3.71 -27.86 12.37
C LEU A 415 -5.09 -27.75 13.05
N ALA A 416 -5.69 -28.88 13.42
CA ALA A 416 -6.94 -28.92 14.18
C ALA A 416 -6.75 -28.80 15.71
N GLY A 417 -5.53 -28.51 16.19
CA GLY A 417 -5.25 -28.21 17.60
C GLY A 417 -4.48 -29.30 18.36
N SER A 418 -4.16 -30.44 17.75
CA SER A 418 -3.26 -31.43 18.38
C SER A 418 -1.82 -30.89 18.41
N ASP A 419 -1.00 -31.38 19.32
CA ASP A 419 0.42 -31.02 19.38
C ASP A 419 1.29 -32.08 18.71
N ASN A 420 2.24 -31.62 17.89
CA ASN A 420 3.27 -32.48 17.31
C ASN A 420 4.60 -31.72 17.22
N ARG A 421 5.51 -32.03 18.14
CA ARG A 421 6.80 -31.32 18.28
C ARG A 421 7.76 -31.53 17.12
N ALA A 422 7.58 -32.58 16.32
CA ALA A 422 8.43 -32.84 15.16
C ALA A 422 7.93 -32.10 13.91
N LEU A 423 6.61 -32.11 13.69
CA LEU A 423 5.99 -31.49 12.51
C LEU A 423 5.87 -29.96 12.63
N ALA A 424 5.60 -29.44 13.83
CA ALA A 424 5.40 -28.01 14.07
C ALA A 424 6.53 -27.13 13.48
N PRO A 425 7.82 -27.31 13.88
CA PRO A 425 8.90 -26.46 13.35
C PRO A 425 9.09 -26.60 11.83
N ARG A 426 8.67 -27.72 11.26
CA ARG A 426 8.81 -27.98 9.83
C ARG A 426 7.78 -27.19 9.02
N LEU A 427 6.52 -27.19 9.47
CA LEU A 427 5.46 -26.38 8.87
C LEU A 427 5.75 -24.88 9.03
N GLU A 428 6.30 -24.47 10.18
CA GLU A 428 6.67 -23.07 10.43
C GLU A 428 7.77 -22.60 9.48
N ARG A 429 8.81 -23.41 9.24
CA ARG A 429 9.87 -23.07 8.27
C ARG A 429 9.31 -22.94 6.84
N MET A 430 8.43 -23.86 6.45
CA MET A 430 7.87 -23.93 5.09
C MET A 430 6.87 -22.80 4.81
N SER A 431 6.05 -22.43 5.79
CA SER A 431 5.05 -21.36 5.64
C SER A 431 5.59 -19.97 5.98
N GLY A 432 6.56 -19.88 6.89
CA GLY A 432 6.99 -18.62 7.49
C GLY A 432 6.03 -18.09 8.55
N LEU A 433 5.06 -18.89 8.99
CA LEU A 433 4.04 -18.58 9.98
C LEU A 433 4.18 -19.49 11.20
N SER A 434 3.74 -19.06 12.38
CA SER A 434 3.72 -19.92 13.57
C SER A 434 2.66 -21.01 13.46
N VAL A 435 2.76 -22.10 14.22
CA VAL A 435 1.68 -23.10 14.27
C VAL A 435 0.33 -22.51 14.66
N ASN A 436 0.31 -21.49 15.53
CA ASN A 436 -0.93 -20.82 15.91
C ASN A 436 -1.58 -20.10 14.72
N ASP A 437 -0.78 -19.39 13.93
CA ASP A 437 -1.22 -18.77 12.68
C ASP A 437 -1.75 -19.82 11.69
N LEU A 438 -1.09 -20.98 11.59
CA LEU A 438 -1.54 -22.07 10.72
C LEU A 438 -2.88 -22.68 11.17
N ARG A 439 -3.13 -22.78 12.47
CA ARG A 439 -4.43 -23.22 13.02
C ARG A 439 -5.54 -22.21 12.69
N VAL A 440 -5.25 -20.91 12.80
CA VAL A 440 -6.17 -19.85 12.37
C VAL A 440 -6.50 -19.97 10.87
N LEU A 441 -5.50 -20.24 10.03
CA LEU A 441 -5.73 -20.46 8.59
C LEU A 441 -6.61 -21.69 8.35
N TYR A 442 -6.37 -22.78 9.07
CA TYR A 442 -7.12 -24.02 8.96
C TYR A 442 -8.62 -23.82 9.22
N ASP A 443 -8.96 -23.10 10.28
CA ASP A 443 -10.36 -22.76 10.61
C ASP A 443 -10.94 -21.65 9.71
N GLY A 444 -10.07 -20.85 9.10
CA GLY A 444 -10.43 -19.72 8.25
C GLY A 444 -10.93 -20.14 6.87
N ALA A 445 -11.92 -19.40 6.36
CA ALA A 445 -12.39 -19.61 4.98
C ALA A 445 -11.31 -19.19 3.98
N LEU A 446 -11.10 -20.04 2.98
CA LEU A 446 -10.28 -19.75 1.80
C LEU A 446 -11.09 -18.92 0.82
N TRP A 447 -10.53 -17.82 0.32
CA TRP A 447 -11.19 -17.02 -0.70
C TRP A 447 -11.23 -17.81 -2.03
N SER A 448 -12.28 -17.62 -2.82
CA SER A 448 -12.36 -18.16 -4.18
C SER A 448 -13.00 -17.13 -5.11
N PRO A 449 -12.46 -16.92 -6.33
CA PRO A 449 -13.01 -16.00 -7.32
C PRO A 449 -14.41 -16.41 -7.82
N ARG A 450 -14.87 -17.62 -7.49
CA ARG A 450 -16.19 -18.15 -7.85
C ARG A 450 -17.23 -18.05 -6.72
N THR A 451 -16.83 -17.56 -5.55
CA THR A 451 -17.75 -17.50 -4.40
C THR A 451 -18.70 -16.34 -4.61
N ASP A 452 -20.00 -16.63 -4.78
CA ASP A 452 -21.03 -15.60 -4.75
C ASP A 452 -20.98 -14.86 -3.41
N ILE A 453 -21.10 -13.53 -3.43
CA ILE A 453 -21.22 -12.74 -2.21
C ILE A 453 -22.58 -13.07 -1.59
N SER A 454 -22.59 -13.95 -0.59
CA SER A 454 -23.76 -14.06 0.29
C SER A 454 -23.87 -12.81 1.17
N ASP A 455 -25.07 -12.55 1.70
CA ASP A 455 -25.28 -11.50 2.71
C ASP A 455 -24.42 -11.71 3.97
N GLN A 456 -23.89 -12.94 4.18
CA GLN A 456 -23.00 -13.31 5.28
C GLN A 456 -21.50 -13.22 4.93
N ALA A 457 -21.15 -12.71 3.74
CA ALA A 457 -19.76 -12.54 3.34
C ALA A 457 -19.01 -11.64 4.34
N ARG A 458 -17.86 -12.13 4.82
CA ARG A 458 -17.01 -11.41 5.76
C ARG A 458 -16.20 -10.31 5.06
N VAL A 459 -15.52 -9.46 5.83
CA VAL A 459 -14.84 -8.25 5.34
C VAL A 459 -13.83 -8.59 4.24
N LEU A 460 -12.99 -9.62 4.42
CA LEU A 460 -11.98 -10.01 3.43
C LEU A 460 -12.65 -10.35 2.08
N GLN A 461 -13.70 -11.16 2.08
CA GLN A 461 -14.40 -11.55 0.85
C GLN A 461 -15.02 -10.33 0.14
N ARG A 462 -15.63 -9.41 0.90
CA ARG A 462 -16.23 -8.18 0.35
C ARG A 462 -15.19 -7.26 -0.27
N VAL A 463 -14.07 -7.02 0.42
CA VAL A 463 -12.94 -6.23 -0.09
C VAL A 463 -12.42 -6.87 -1.38
N MET A 464 -12.27 -8.19 -1.40
CA MET A 464 -11.76 -8.92 -2.56
C MET A 464 -12.67 -8.85 -3.78
N VAL A 465 -14.00 -8.93 -3.60
CA VAL A 465 -14.93 -8.90 -4.75
C VAL A 465 -15.20 -7.48 -5.25
N THR A 466 -15.17 -6.48 -4.37
CA THR A 466 -15.44 -5.07 -4.74
C THR A 466 -14.20 -4.29 -5.19
N ASP A 467 -13.03 -4.94 -5.28
CA ASP A 467 -11.80 -4.31 -5.75
C ASP A 467 -11.95 -3.82 -7.21
N PRO A 468 -11.78 -2.51 -7.50
CA PRO A 468 -11.93 -1.98 -8.84
C PRO A 468 -10.75 -2.26 -9.79
N HIS A 469 -9.56 -2.64 -9.28
CA HIS A 469 -8.40 -2.97 -10.13
C HIS A 469 -8.07 -4.46 -10.09
N GLN A 470 -9.01 -5.25 -10.62
CA GLN A 470 -8.87 -6.69 -10.84
C GLN A 470 -9.39 -7.08 -12.23
N LYS A 471 -8.93 -8.22 -12.74
CA LYS A 471 -9.43 -8.84 -13.97
C LYS A 471 -9.65 -10.34 -13.72
N VAL A 472 -10.87 -10.79 -14.03
CA VAL A 472 -11.20 -12.22 -14.07
C VAL A 472 -10.64 -12.79 -15.37
N ILE A 473 -9.94 -13.91 -15.28
CA ILE A 473 -9.32 -14.57 -16.43
C ILE A 473 -9.69 -16.05 -16.46
N THR A 474 -9.67 -16.64 -17.65
CA THR A 474 -9.73 -18.09 -17.82
C THR A 474 -8.31 -18.62 -17.98
N VAL A 475 -7.94 -19.60 -17.16
CA VAL A 475 -6.60 -20.23 -17.17
C VAL A 475 -6.70 -21.73 -17.27
N LYS A 476 -5.63 -22.36 -17.76
CA LYS A 476 -5.52 -23.81 -17.80
C LYS A 476 -4.91 -24.31 -16.49
N ARG A 477 -5.66 -25.15 -15.75
CA ARG A 477 -5.31 -25.62 -14.39
C ARG A 477 -4.23 -26.70 -14.39
N ASN A 478 -3.93 -27.31 -15.52
CA ASN A 478 -2.96 -28.39 -15.64
C ASN A 478 -2.36 -28.47 -17.05
N SER A 479 -1.37 -29.34 -17.23
CA SER A 479 -0.78 -29.65 -18.54
C SER A 479 -1.77 -30.24 -19.55
N ALA A 480 -2.85 -30.88 -19.06
CA ALA A 480 -3.93 -31.41 -19.89
C ALA A 480 -4.85 -30.32 -20.48
N GLY A 481 -4.82 -29.11 -19.92
CA GLY A 481 -5.48 -27.93 -20.48
C GLY A 481 -6.88 -27.64 -19.93
N ASP A 482 -7.28 -28.24 -18.81
CA ASP A 482 -8.59 -28.00 -18.20
C ASP A 482 -8.76 -26.53 -17.82
N GLU A 483 -9.81 -25.87 -18.31
CA GLU A 483 -10.04 -24.46 -18.06
C GLU A 483 -10.66 -24.19 -16.69
N MET A 484 -10.18 -23.15 -16.02
CA MET A 484 -10.73 -22.63 -14.79
C MET A 484 -10.76 -21.11 -14.77
N VAL A 485 -11.80 -20.55 -14.16
CA VAL A 485 -11.83 -19.13 -13.79
C VAL A 485 -10.86 -18.86 -12.64
N ASP A 486 -10.04 -17.83 -12.81
CA ASP A 486 -9.09 -17.32 -11.84
C ASP A 486 -8.99 -15.78 -11.93
N ARG A 487 -8.11 -15.17 -11.15
CA ARG A 487 -7.96 -13.71 -11.07
C ARG A 487 -6.51 -13.25 -11.21
N VAL A 488 -6.35 -12.10 -11.87
CA VAL A 488 -5.15 -11.27 -11.79
C VAL A 488 -5.56 -9.91 -11.23
N ALA A 489 -4.80 -9.42 -10.26
CA ALA A 489 -5.01 -8.13 -9.64
C ALA A 489 -3.68 -7.41 -9.46
N GLY A 490 -3.70 -6.08 -9.56
CA GLY A 490 -2.55 -5.20 -9.41
C GLY A 490 -2.99 -3.75 -9.33
N ARG A 491 -2.04 -2.82 -9.19
CA ARG A 491 -2.32 -1.40 -9.00
C ARG A 491 -1.56 -0.54 -10.00
#